data_AF-A0A2D2CXM8-F1
#
_entry.id   AF-A0A2D2CXM8-F1
#
_cell.length_a   1.000
_cell.length_b   1.000
_cell.length_c   1.000
_cell.angle_alpha   90.00
_cell.angle_beta   90.00
_cell.angle_gamma   90.00
#
_symmetry.space_group_name_H-M   'P 1'
#
loop_
_entity.id
_entity.type
_entity.pdbx_description
1 polymer ?
#
loop_
_entity_poly.entity_id
_entity_poly.type
_entity_poly.pdbx_seq_one_letter_code
_entity_poly.pdbx_strand_id
1 'polypeptide(L)'
;MRAPAEIPVDLFNPGQVFACLGFLEAAETLLGEAEGGFVWRDGPARFLLRAKGAENAFAEVVGFLSRAQAHALAPEGSRNSTEKWDVETLRLRRGEAFPFSDPNSPATLPALLGDGERGIIIDYWGDATRRDNVKFWAGAGGYPGAALARDALGLVQSGMTIDLADPFAAAAPQSSSFRLDWRRDYIPLDAGFSPNDHTDVKMVGYPLVELLAAIGLTHARPQRIDKLTYRYGVMTLDDPPHRVDAMLLRAALGGAELPFRRRSFLMRLGWPGQENQARCITHVEETPQ
;
A
#
# COMPACT_ATOMS: atom_id res chain seq x y z
N MET A 1 -17.59 -0.14 21.32
CA MET A 1 -18.36 -0.14 20.06
C MET A 1 -17.88 -1.36 19.28
N ARG A 2 -18.71 -2.40 19.04
CA ARG A 2 -18.26 -3.56 18.25
C ARG A 2 -18.13 -3.12 16.79
N ALA A 3 -16.90 -3.12 16.30
CA ALA A 3 -16.54 -2.72 14.95
C ALA A 3 -15.87 -3.92 14.24
N PRO A 4 -15.89 -3.94 12.90
CA PRO A 4 -16.22 -5.16 12.18
C PRO A 4 -15.02 -6.07 11.92
N ALA A 5 -15.28 -7.38 11.90
CA ALA A 5 -14.30 -8.39 11.49
C ALA A 5 -14.12 -8.46 9.96
N GLU A 6 -14.76 -7.54 9.23
CA GLU A 6 -14.77 -7.43 7.78
C GLU A 6 -15.01 -5.98 7.31
N ILE A 7 -14.47 -5.62 6.15
CA ILE A 7 -14.69 -4.32 5.50
C ILE A 7 -15.04 -4.52 4.02
N PRO A 8 -15.78 -3.61 3.37
CA PRO A 8 -16.00 -3.67 1.92
C PRO A 8 -14.68 -3.46 1.16
N VAL A 9 -14.57 -4.10 -0.01
CA VAL A 9 -13.44 -3.92 -0.92
C VAL A 9 -13.92 -3.96 -2.37
N ASP A 10 -13.45 -3.01 -3.17
CA ASP A 10 -13.58 -3.06 -4.61
C ASP A 10 -12.39 -3.83 -5.22
N LEU A 11 -12.66 -5.02 -5.74
CA LEU A 11 -11.64 -5.87 -6.37
C LEU A 11 -11.14 -5.31 -7.69
N PHE A 12 -11.81 -4.31 -8.30
CA PHE A 12 -11.30 -3.58 -9.47
C PHE A 12 -10.41 -2.39 -9.09
N ASN A 13 -10.34 -2.04 -7.79
CA ASN A 13 -9.36 -1.10 -7.27
C ASN A 13 -8.16 -1.86 -6.67
N PRO A 14 -7.08 -2.08 -7.43
CA PRO A 14 -5.89 -2.79 -6.93
C PRO A 14 -5.28 -2.14 -5.68
N GLY A 15 -5.41 -0.82 -5.51
CA GLY A 15 -4.99 -0.13 -4.28
C GLY A 15 -5.69 -0.67 -3.05
N GLN A 16 -7.00 -0.90 -3.12
CA GLN A 16 -7.75 -1.49 -2.01
C GLN A 16 -7.36 -2.96 -1.77
N VAL A 17 -7.14 -3.73 -2.84
CA VAL A 17 -6.68 -5.13 -2.73
C VAL A 17 -5.30 -5.21 -2.05
N PHE A 18 -4.37 -4.35 -2.44
CA PHE A 18 -3.06 -4.24 -1.79
C PHE A 18 -3.19 -3.75 -0.36
N ALA A 19 -4.12 -2.83 -0.08
CA ALA A 19 -4.39 -2.33 1.26
C ALA A 19 -5.00 -3.38 2.19
N CYS A 20 -5.80 -4.33 1.69
CA CYS A 20 -6.24 -5.49 2.45
C CYS A 20 -5.06 -6.33 2.94
N LEU A 21 -4.08 -6.58 2.07
CA LEU A 21 -2.83 -7.21 2.48
C LEU A 21 -2.05 -6.31 3.45
N GLY A 22 -1.99 -5.01 3.22
CA GLY A 22 -1.40 -4.05 4.15
C GLY A 22 -1.96 -4.13 5.56
N PHE A 23 -3.28 -4.25 5.69
CA PHE A 23 -3.95 -4.48 6.96
C PHE A 23 -3.50 -5.78 7.61
N LEU A 24 -3.44 -6.87 6.85
CA LEU A 24 -3.00 -8.17 7.34
C LEU A 24 -1.53 -8.14 7.81
N GLU A 25 -0.63 -7.55 7.01
CA GLU A 25 0.79 -7.42 7.33
C GLU A 25 1.03 -6.54 8.56
N ALA A 26 0.31 -5.42 8.64
CA ALA A 26 0.36 -4.54 9.79
C ALA A 26 -0.16 -5.25 11.05
N ALA A 27 -1.29 -5.97 10.95
CA ALA A 27 -1.83 -6.72 12.07
C ALA A 27 -0.88 -7.85 12.53
N GLU A 28 -0.26 -8.59 11.60
CA GLU A 28 0.73 -9.62 11.92
C GLU A 28 1.92 -9.00 12.66
N THR A 29 2.44 -7.87 12.17
CA THR A 29 3.59 -7.18 12.79
C THR A 29 3.26 -6.63 14.17
N LEU A 30 2.07 -6.06 14.35
CA LEU A 30 1.70 -5.34 15.57
C LEU A 30 1.11 -6.23 16.68
N LEU A 31 0.44 -7.32 16.28
CA LEU A 31 -0.41 -8.13 17.16
C LEU A 31 -0.03 -9.63 17.13
N GLY A 32 0.50 -10.10 16.00
CA GLY A 32 0.83 -11.51 15.75
C GLY A 32 -0.39 -12.40 15.48
N GLU A 33 -0.14 -13.55 14.86
CA GLU A 33 -1.14 -14.57 14.50
C GLU A 33 -2.35 -13.95 13.74
N ALA A 34 -2.05 -13.07 12.79
CA ALA A 34 -3.03 -12.42 11.97
C ALA A 34 -3.44 -13.30 10.79
N GLU A 35 -4.74 -13.33 10.52
CA GLU A 35 -5.28 -14.04 9.38
C GLU A 35 -6.30 -13.15 8.66
N GLY A 36 -6.27 -13.21 7.34
CA GLY A 36 -7.14 -12.44 6.47
C GLY A 36 -7.86 -13.32 5.45
N GLY A 37 -8.85 -12.77 4.77
CA GLY A 37 -9.52 -13.48 3.68
C GLY A 37 -10.42 -12.56 2.89
N PHE A 38 -10.55 -12.81 1.60
CA PHE A 38 -11.54 -12.13 0.78
C PHE A 38 -12.78 -13.02 0.65
N VAL A 39 -13.96 -12.42 0.57
CA VAL A 39 -15.23 -13.12 0.34
C VAL A 39 -15.99 -12.42 -0.77
N TRP A 40 -16.45 -13.20 -1.75
CA TRP A 40 -17.33 -12.75 -2.83
C TRP A 40 -18.15 -13.94 -3.34
N ARG A 41 -19.39 -14.10 -2.86
CA ARG A 41 -20.32 -15.10 -3.41
C ARG A 41 -21.60 -14.42 -3.88
N ASP A 42 -22.23 -13.68 -2.96
CA ASP A 42 -23.52 -13.04 -3.18
C ASP A 42 -23.44 -11.57 -2.71
N GLY A 43 -22.93 -10.70 -3.57
CA GLY A 43 -22.86 -9.25 -3.33
C GLY A 43 -21.46 -8.65 -3.42
N PRO A 44 -21.29 -7.40 -2.92
CA PRO A 44 -20.02 -6.70 -2.91
C PRO A 44 -18.95 -7.51 -2.18
N ALA A 45 -17.72 -7.48 -2.69
CA ALA A 45 -16.61 -8.19 -2.05
C ALA A 45 -16.29 -7.56 -0.69
N ARG A 46 -15.84 -8.42 0.23
CA ARG A 46 -15.41 -8.02 1.57
C ARG A 46 -14.05 -8.62 1.89
N PHE A 47 -13.32 -7.96 2.78
CA PHE A 47 -12.08 -8.46 3.34
C PHE A 47 -12.24 -8.67 4.85
N LEU A 48 -12.01 -9.89 5.32
CA LEU A 48 -12.02 -10.22 6.74
C LEU A 48 -10.62 -10.12 7.33
N LEU A 49 -10.54 -9.76 8.60
CA LEU A 49 -9.29 -9.73 9.36
C LEU A 49 -9.52 -10.18 10.80
N ARG A 50 -8.57 -10.96 11.34
CA ARG A 50 -8.43 -11.20 12.77
C ARG A 50 -6.94 -11.21 13.12
N ALA A 51 -6.62 -10.95 14.39
CA ALA A 51 -5.29 -11.10 14.94
C ALA A 51 -5.37 -11.42 16.43
N LYS A 52 -4.28 -11.92 17.00
CA LYS A 52 -4.23 -12.33 18.41
C LYS A 52 -4.60 -11.20 19.35
N GLY A 53 -5.50 -11.49 20.29
CA GLY A 53 -5.85 -10.58 21.38
C GLY A 53 -6.59 -9.30 20.98
N ALA A 54 -6.84 -9.08 19.69
CA ALA A 54 -7.54 -7.90 19.20
C ALA A 54 -9.04 -8.17 19.02
N GLU A 55 -9.88 -7.35 19.66
CA GLU A 55 -11.32 -7.37 19.40
C GLU A 55 -11.65 -6.87 17.99
N ASN A 56 -10.88 -5.89 17.50
CA ASN A 56 -10.96 -5.37 16.14
C ASN A 56 -9.56 -5.04 15.61
N ALA A 57 -9.01 -5.93 14.79
CA ALA A 57 -7.69 -5.74 14.20
C ALA A 57 -7.60 -4.51 13.26
N PHE A 58 -8.68 -4.13 12.57
CA PHE A 58 -8.68 -2.90 11.76
C PHE A 58 -8.52 -1.66 12.65
N ALA A 59 -9.21 -1.61 13.78
CA ALA A 59 -9.11 -0.51 14.73
C ALA A 59 -7.69 -0.38 15.30
N GLU A 60 -7.04 -1.50 15.63
CA GLU A 60 -5.66 -1.50 16.13
C GLU A 60 -4.67 -0.96 15.09
N VAL A 61 -4.78 -1.38 13.82
CA VAL A 61 -3.92 -0.91 12.73
C VAL A 61 -4.16 0.58 12.45
N VAL A 62 -5.42 1.01 12.32
CA VAL A 62 -5.75 2.44 12.13
C VAL A 62 -5.27 3.27 13.34
N GLY A 63 -5.44 2.73 14.55
CA GLY A 63 -4.96 3.34 15.78
C GLY A 63 -3.44 3.52 15.80
N PHE A 64 -2.68 2.52 15.36
CA PHE A 64 -1.23 2.63 15.19
C PHE A 64 -0.88 3.72 14.17
N LEU A 65 -1.47 3.69 12.97
CA LEU A 65 -1.21 4.69 11.93
C LEU A 65 -1.57 6.12 12.38
N SER A 66 -2.60 6.29 13.21
CA SER A 66 -2.97 7.60 13.77
C SER A 66 -1.95 8.19 14.76
N ARG A 67 -0.95 7.41 15.19
CA ARG A 67 0.10 7.86 16.12
C ARG A 67 1.52 7.67 15.58
N ALA A 68 1.69 6.88 14.53
CA ALA A 68 2.98 6.57 13.95
C ALA A 68 3.65 7.81 13.34
N GLN A 69 4.98 7.86 13.39
CA GLN A 69 5.83 8.80 12.67
C GLN A 69 6.54 8.07 11.54
N ALA A 70 6.78 8.76 10.43
CA ALA A 70 7.57 8.23 9.33
C ALA A 70 9.03 8.69 9.46
N HIS A 71 9.95 7.73 9.39
CA HIS A 71 11.38 7.95 9.30
C HIS A 71 11.91 7.28 8.04
N ALA A 72 13.03 7.75 7.49
CA ALA A 72 13.79 7.00 6.51
C ALA A 72 14.79 6.09 7.22
N LEU A 73 15.02 4.89 6.71
CA LEU A 73 16.08 4.00 7.20
C LEU A 73 17.27 4.03 6.25
N ALA A 74 18.48 4.13 6.81
CA ALA A 74 19.70 4.02 6.04
C ALA A 74 20.71 3.08 6.75
N PRO A 75 21.53 2.33 6.00
CA PRO A 75 22.51 1.45 6.61
C PRO A 75 23.62 2.26 7.30
N GLU A 76 24.39 1.60 8.18
CA GLU A 76 25.56 2.19 8.83
C GLU A 76 26.49 2.84 7.78
N GLY A 77 26.94 4.07 8.03
CA GLY A 77 27.89 4.76 7.16
C GLY A 77 27.32 5.32 5.85
N SER A 78 26.03 5.11 5.56
CA SER A 78 25.38 5.72 4.40
C SER A 78 25.46 7.25 4.46
N ARG A 79 25.65 7.88 3.29
CA ARG A 79 25.64 9.35 3.14
C ARG A 79 24.25 9.90 2.83
N ASN A 80 23.29 9.03 2.50
CA ASN A 80 21.95 9.45 2.16
C ASN A 80 21.23 10.04 3.37
N SER A 81 20.50 11.13 3.17
CA SER A 81 19.64 11.75 4.17
C SER A 81 18.38 12.29 3.51
N THR A 82 17.26 12.18 4.22
CA THR A 82 15.95 12.73 3.82
C THR A 82 15.59 14.02 4.56
N GLU A 83 16.51 14.60 5.33
CA GLU A 83 16.27 15.86 6.09
C GLU A 83 15.80 17.02 5.20
N LYS A 84 16.26 17.08 3.94
CA LYS A 84 15.80 18.07 2.95
C LYS A 84 14.27 18.08 2.80
N TRP A 85 13.62 16.96 3.05
CA TRP A 85 12.18 16.80 2.95
C TRP A 85 11.53 16.67 4.32
N ASP A 86 12.14 17.15 5.41
CA ASP A 86 11.62 17.09 6.78
C ASP A 86 11.18 15.67 7.21
N VAL A 87 12.01 14.68 6.87
CA VAL A 87 11.88 13.29 7.33
C VAL A 87 13.22 12.89 7.94
N GLU A 88 13.20 12.53 9.23
CA GLU A 88 14.38 12.06 9.94
C GLU A 88 14.92 10.79 9.29
N THR A 89 16.25 10.70 9.13
CA THR A 89 16.92 9.47 8.67
C THR A 89 17.54 8.75 9.85
N LEU A 90 16.98 7.60 10.22
CA LEU A 90 17.53 6.71 11.23
C LEU A 90 18.62 5.83 10.60
N ARG A 91 19.80 5.83 11.22
CA ARG A 91 20.93 4.99 10.82
C ARG A 91 20.85 3.66 11.56
N LEU A 92 20.82 2.57 10.80
CA LEU A 92 20.92 1.24 11.37
C LEU A 92 22.30 1.01 12.00
N ARG A 93 22.35 0.15 13.01
CA ARG A 93 23.60 -0.23 13.66
C ARG A 93 24.37 -1.22 12.79
N ARG A 94 25.66 -1.39 13.10
CA ARG A 94 26.49 -2.40 12.46
C ARG A 94 25.87 -3.78 12.54
N GLY A 95 25.73 -4.44 11.40
CA GLY A 95 25.24 -5.81 11.30
C GLY A 95 23.72 -5.95 11.38
N GLU A 96 22.97 -4.85 11.55
CA GLU A 96 21.52 -4.88 11.36
C GLU A 96 21.19 -5.09 9.87
N ALA A 97 20.15 -5.88 9.62
CA ALA A 97 19.73 -6.20 8.27
C ALA A 97 19.17 -4.94 7.59
N PHE A 98 19.69 -4.63 6.40
CA PHE A 98 19.14 -3.63 5.50
C PHE A 98 18.58 -4.36 4.26
N PRO A 99 17.37 -4.03 3.79
CA PRO A 99 16.63 -4.87 2.85
C PRO A 99 17.28 -5.02 1.46
N PHE A 100 18.20 -4.13 1.11
CA PHE A 100 18.93 -4.11 -0.15
C PHE A 100 20.25 -3.34 0.01
N SER A 101 21.08 -3.23 -1.03
CA SER A 101 22.33 -2.44 -0.97
C SER A 101 22.06 -0.95 -0.75
N ASP A 102 22.95 -0.21 -0.05
CA ASP A 102 22.81 1.24 0.14
C ASP A 102 22.57 1.96 -1.20
N PRO A 103 21.42 2.63 -1.39
CA PRO A 103 21.07 3.19 -2.68
C PRO A 103 21.91 4.43 -3.01
N ASN A 104 22.02 4.78 -4.29
CA ASN A 104 22.71 6.03 -4.70
C ASN A 104 21.87 7.31 -4.49
N SER A 105 20.64 7.17 -3.99
CA SER A 105 19.71 8.30 -3.79
C SER A 105 18.94 8.12 -2.49
N PRO A 106 18.78 9.20 -1.68
CA PRO A 106 17.95 9.16 -0.48
C PRO A 106 16.48 8.87 -0.78
N ALA A 107 16.05 9.10 -2.03
CA ALA A 107 14.67 8.87 -2.44
C ALA A 107 14.27 7.38 -2.44
N THR A 108 15.26 6.48 -2.47
CA THR A 108 15.07 5.02 -2.47
C THR A 108 15.19 4.41 -1.06
N LEU A 109 15.53 5.20 -0.03
CA LEU A 109 15.58 4.67 1.34
C LEU A 109 14.22 4.09 1.76
N PRO A 110 14.20 2.97 2.51
CA PRO A 110 12.98 2.46 3.13
C PRO A 110 12.35 3.48 4.06
N ALA A 111 11.04 3.39 4.24
CA ALA A 111 10.31 4.11 5.27
C ALA A 111 10.08 3.20 6.48
N LEU A 112 10.31 3.70 7.68
CA LEU A 112 9.84 3.11 8.93
C LEU A 112 8.67 3.94 9.43
N LEU A 113 7.52 3.30 9.62
CA LEU A 113 6.41 3.86 10.40
C LEU A 113 6.57 3.37 11.83
N GLY A 114 6.77 4.26 12.81
CA GLY A 114 6.99 3.86 14.20
C GLY A 114 6.23 4.70 15.20
N ASP A 115 5.77 4.08 16.29
CA ASP A 115 5.14 4.78 17.43
C ASP A 115 6.04 4.84 18.69
N GLY A 116 7.34 4.55 18.51
CA GLY A 116 8.34 4.48 19.56
C GLY A 116 8.51 3.09 20.18
N GLU A 117 7.48 2.23 20.12
CA GLU A 117 7.53 0.86 20.64
C GLU A 117 7.52 -0.17 19.51
N ARG A 118 6.72 0.09 18.47
CA ARG A 118 6.50 -0.82 17.34
C ARG A 118 6.83 -0.11 16.03
N GLY A 119 7.14 -0.90 15.01
CA GLY A 119 7.57 -0.39 13.72
C GLY A 119 7.11 -1.25 12.55
N ILE A 120 6.67 -0.61 11.46
CA ILE A 120 6.36 -1.24 10.18
C ILE A 120 7.29 -0.65 9.12
N ILE A 121 8.01 -1.51 8.41
CA ILE A 121 8.90 -1.10 7.31
C ILE A 121 8.13 -1.14 5.98
N ILE A 122 8.37 -0.13 5.15
CA ILE A 122 7.93 -0.07 3.77
C ILE A 122 9.17 0.11 2.90
N ASP A 123 9.49 -0.89 2.08
CA ASP A 123 10.76 -0.93 1.34
C ASP A 123 10.60 -1.36 -0.13
N TYR A 124 9.37 -1.60 -0.56
CA TYR A 124 9.09 -2.40 -1.74
C TYR A 124 9.68 -1.82 -3.04
N TRP A 125 9.85 -0.50 -3.08
CA TRP A 125 10.41 0.27 -4.20
C TRP A 125 11.94 0.12 -4.36
N GLY A 126 12.63 -0.23 -3.28
CA GLY A 126 14.07 -0.49 -3.28
C GLY A 126 14.43 -1.96 -3.45
N ASP A 127 13.44 -2.85 -3.51
CA ASP A 127 13.63 -4.28 -3.73
C ASP A 127 14.46 -4.53 -5.01
N ALA A 128 15.63 -5.14 -4.82
CA ALA A 128 16.57 -5.52 -5.87
C ALA A 128 16.65 -7.04 -6.06
N THR A 129 15.69 -7.79 -5.51
CA THR A 129 15.56 -9.23 -5.70
C THR A 129 14.90 -9.55 -7.05
N ARG A 130 14.55 -10.83 -7.27
CA ARG A 130 13.79 -11.26 -8.45
C ARG A 130 12.34 -10.74 -8.48
N ARG A 131 11.82 -10.24 -7.36
CA ARG A 131 10.48 -9.66 -7.32
C ARG A 131 10.52 -8.29 -7.99
N ASP A 132 9.51 -7.98 -8.81
CA ASP A 132 9.43 -6.63 -9.37
C ASP A 132 9.15 -5.63 -8.25
N ASN A 133 9.85 -4.49 -8.28
CA ASN A 133 9.66 -3.45 -7.28
C ASN A 133 8.38 -2.63 -7.47
N VAL A 134 7.61 -2.89 -8.56
CA VAL A 134 6.31 -2.28 -8.89
C VAL A 134 6.34 -0.77 -8.64
N LYS A 135 7.37 -0.10 -9.17
CA LYS A 135 7.62 1.30 -8.85
C LYS A 135 6.55 2.22 -9.45
N PHE A 136 5.65 2.72 -8.60
CA PHE A 136 4.66 3.74 -8.91
C PHE A 136 5.23 5.15 -8.79
N TRP A 137 5.18 5.77 -7.60
CA TRP A 137 5.73 7.10 -7.35
C TRP A 137 6.80 7.16 -6.24
N ALA A 138 6.93 6.14 -5.38
CA ALA A 138 7.94 6.16 -4.32
C ALA A 138 9.36 6.33 -4.90
N GLY A 139 10.04 7.41 -4.52
CA GLY A 139 11.37 7.73 -5.04
C GLY A 139 11.40 8.22 -6.50
N ALA A 140 10.26 8.66 -7.05
CA ALA A 140 10.17 9.34 -8.35
C ALA A 140 10.39 10.85 -8.20
N GLY A 141 11.01 11.49 -9.21
CA GLY A 141 11.28 12.93 -9.20
C GLY A 141 12.17 13.42 -8.04
N GLY A 142 12.84 12.50 -7.34
CA GLY A 142 13.66 12.79 -6.15
C GLY A 142 12.88 12.91 -4.84
N TYR A 143 11.54 12.76 -4.83
CA TYR A 143 10.75 12.79 -3.60
C TYR A 143 10.77 11.42 -2.89
N PRO A 144 11.27 11.32 -1.65
CA PRO A 144 11.44 10.03 -0.98
C PRO A 144 10.13 9.30 -0.67
N GLY A 145 10.15 7.96 -0.73
CA GLY A 145 9.02 7.14 -0.28
C GLY A 145 8.65 7.41 1.19
N ALA A 146 9.63 7.66 2.06
CA ALA A 146 9.39 8.04 3.45
C ALA A 146 8.68 9.40 3.59
N ALA A 147 8.89 10.34 2.66
CA ALA A 147 8.17 11.61 2.65
C ALA A 147 6.70 11.43 2.22
N LEU A 148 6.43 10.56 1.23
CA LEU A 148 5.06 10.18 0.88
C LEU A 148 4.33 9.52 2.06
N ALA A 149 5.04 8.66 2.80
CA ALA A 149 4.49 8.00 3.97
C ALA A 149 4.15 9.00 5.09
N ARG A 150 5.05 9.95 5.36
CA ARG A 150 4.81 11.06 6.29
C ARG A 150 3.59 11.89 5.88
N ASP A 151 3.50 12.29 4.61
CA ASP A 151 2.40 13.13 4.13
C ASP A 151 1.05 12.43 4.31
N ALA A 152 0.98 11.14 3.98
CA ALA A 152 -0.23 10.36 4.17
C ALA A 152 -0.58 10.15 5.66
N LEU A 153 0.42 9.94 6.53
CA LEU A 153 0.21 9.88 7.98
C LEU A 153 -0.32 11.21 8.53
N GLY A 154 0.22 12.35 8.06
CA GLY A 154 -0.27 13.67 8.45
C GLY A 154 -1.75 13.86 8.11
N LEU A 155 -2.24 13.29 7.01
CA LEU A 155 -3.66 13.30 6.65
C LEU A 155 -4.50 12.38 7.54
N VAL A 156 -3.98 11.21 7.91
CA VAL A 156 -4.63 10.31 8.89
C VAL A 156 -4.72 10.98 10.28
N GLN A 157 -3.67 11.70 10.69
CA GLN A 157 -3.56 12.35 11.99
C GLN A 157 -4.37 13.65 12.12
N SER A 158 -4.52 14.40 11.03
CA SER A 158 -5.19 15.73 11.03
C SER A 158 -6.71 15.67 11.17
N GLY A 159 -7.28 14.51 11.55
CA GLY A 159 -8.69 14.37 11.89
C GLY A 159 -9.58 13.96 10.72
N MET A 160 -9.03 13.30 9.71
CA MET A 160 -9.84 12.57 8.72
C MET A 160 -10.85 11.67 9.45
N THR A 161 -12.12 11.75 9.02
CA THR A 161 -13.14 10.83 9.55
C THR A 161 -12.92 9.46 8.91
N ILE A 162 -12.53 8.49 9.74
CA ILE A 162 -12.35 7.10 9.34
C ILE A 162 -13.50 6.30 9.94
N ASP A 163 -14.44 5.87 9.10
CA ASP A 163 -15.41 4.86 9.49
C ASP A 163 -14.74 3.49 9.43
N LEU A 164 -14.62 2.81 10.57
CA LEU A 164 -14.03 1.47 10.62
C LEU A 164 -14.87 0.41 9.89
N ALA A 165 -16.13 0.71 9.55
CA ALA A 165 -16.95 -0.14 8.69
C ALA A 165 -16.64 0.00 7.20
N ASP A 166 -16.04 1.13 6.79
CA ASP A 166 -15.58 1.37 5.43
C ASP A 166 -14.33 2.28 5.43
N PRO A 167 -13.19 1.77 5.93
CA PRO A 167 -11.99 2.59 6.10
C PRO A 167 -11.42 3.06 4.76
N PHE A 168 -11.73 2.36 3.66
CA PHE A 168 -11.26 2.72 2.32
C PHE A 168 -12.05 3.88 1.70
N ALA A 169 -13.17 4.29 2.28
CA ALA A 169 -13.89 5.51 1.90
C ALA A 169 -13.28 6.79 2.51
N ALA A 170 -12.34 6.66 3.45
CA ALA A 170 -11.74 7.80 4.15
C ALA A 170 -10.87 8.65 3.19
N ALA A 171 -11.42 9.80 2.81
CA ALA A 171 -10.87 10.68 1.79
C ALA A 171 -10.37 12.01 2.38
N ALA A 172 -9.30 12.59 1.83
CA ALA A 172 -8.83 13.93 2.16
C ALA A 172 -8.27 14.66 0.93
N PRO A 173 -8.26 16.00 0.95
CA PRO A 173 -7.42 16.78 0.05
C PRO A 173 -5.96 16.33 0.20
N GLN A 174 -5.37 15.85 -0.90
CA GLN A 174 -4.07 15.21 -0.89
C GLN A 174 -3.24 15.72 -2.06
N SER A 175 -2.07 16.29 -1.77
CA SER A 175 -1.14 16.84 -2.77
C SER A 175 -0.13 15.80 -3.27
N SER A 176 0.32 14.89 -2.42
CA SER A 176 1.27 13.81 -2.75
C SER A 176 0.68 12.43 -2.42
N SER A 177 0.97 11.40 -3.23
CA SER A 177 0.61 10.01 -2.90
C SER A 177 1.52 9.00 -3.59
N PHE A 178 1.38 7.73 -3.22
CA PHE A 178 2.10 6.62 -3.86
C PHE A 178 1.56 6.27 -5.24
N ARG A 179 0.34 6.73 -5.58
CA ARG A 179 -0.41 6.42 -6.82
C ARG A 179 -0.86 4.97 -6.88
N LEU A 180 -1.21 4.42 -5.72
CA LEU A 180 -1.71 3.05 -5.58
C LEU A 180 -3.24 3.01 -5.60
N ASP A 181 -3.91 4.08 -5.16
CA ASP A 181 -5.36 4.18 -5.27
C ASP A 181 -5.78 4.80 -6.61
N TRP A 182 -6.49 4.02 -7.41
CA TRP A 182 -6.96 4.45 -8.72
C TRP A 182 -7.81 5.72 -8.68
N ARG A 183 -8.66 5.88 -7.66
CA ARG A 183 -9.74 6.89 -7.64
C ARG A 183 -9.20 8.32 -7.65
N ARG A 184 -7.94 8.52 -7.26
CA ARG A 184 -7.26 9.82 -7.27
C ARG A 184 -6.59 10.12 -8.59
N ASP A 185 -6.04 9.11 -9.26
CA ASP A 185 -5.05 9.32 -10.31
C ASP A 185 -5.66 10.00 -11.54
N TYR A 186 -4.92 10.99 -12.05
CA TYR A 186 -5.24 11.71 -13.27
C TYR A 186 -4.22 11.28 -14.32
N ILE A 187 -4.71 10.63 -15.37
CA ILE A 187 -4.06 10.69 -16.67
C ILE A 187 -4.76 11.86 -17.36
N PRO A 188 -4.04 12.80 -17.98
CA PRO A 188 -4.67 13.76 -18.85
C PRO A 188 -5.60 13.00 -19.81
N LEU A 189 -6.90 13.30 -19.80
CA LEU A 189 -7.85 12.72 -20.77
C LEU A 189 -7.62 13.26 -22.19
N ASP A 190 -6.46 13.90 -22.43
CA ASP A 190 -6.14 14.76 -23.57
C ASP A 190 -7.27 15.75 -23.91
N ALA A 191 -8.08 16.11 -22.90
CA ALA A 191 -9.23 17.00 -23.01
C ALA A 191 -8.89 18.47 -22.70
N GLY A 192 -7.61 18.83 -22.66
CA GLY A 192 -7.14 20.20 -22.39
C GLY A 192 -7.32 20.66 -20.94
N PHE A 193 -7.49 19.75 -19.99
CA PHE A 193 -7.65 20.05 -18.56
C PHE A 193 -6.50 19.47 -17.74
N SER A 194 -5.82 20.32 -16.98
CA SER A 194 -4.71 19.96 -16.09
C SER A 194 -4.95 20.58 -14.72
N PRO A 195 -5.20 19.78 -13.67
CA PRO A 195 -5.40 20.31 -12.31
C PRO A 195 -4.25 21.21 -11.84
N ASN A 196 -3.03 21.00 -12.34
CA ASN A 196 -1.86 21.82 -12.01
C ASN A 196 -2.00 23.27 -12.48
N ASP A 197 -2.82 23.55 -13.49
CA ASP A 197 -3.06 24.89 -14.03
C ASP A 197 -4.22 25.61 -13.31
N HIS A 198 -4.84 24.94 -12.31
CA HIS A 198 -5.99 25.44 -11.56
C HIS A 198 -5.72 25.38 -10.05
N THR A 199 -5.27 26.50 -9.47
CA THR A 199 -4.89 26.59 -8.04
C THR A 199 -6.04 26.34 -7.05
N ASP A 200 -7.29 26.48 -7.50
CA ASP A 200 -8.47 26.26 -6.67
C ASP A 200 -8.98 24.81 -6.68
N VAL A 201 -8.44 23.96 -7.57
CA VAL A 201 -8.83 22.56 -7.67
C VAL A 201 -7.92 21.73 -6.77
N LYS A 202 -8.51 21.20 -5.68
CA LYS A 202 -7.81 20.28 -4.77
C LYS A 202 -8.12 18.83 -5.14
N MET A 203 -7.09 18.07 -5.45
CA MET A 203 -7.22 16.63 -5.64
C MET A 203 -7.58 15.97 -4.31
N VAL A 204 -8.58 15.10 -4.34
CA VAL A 204 -8.97 14.26 -3.21
C VAL A 204 -8.35 12.88 -3.39
N GLY A 205 -7.67 12.40 -2.36
CA GLY A 205 -7.08 11.07 -2.31
C GLY A 205 -7.58 10.25 -1.14
N TYR A 206 -7.05 9.03 -1.03
CA TYR A 206 -7.40 8.05 -0.01
C TYR A 206 -6.13 7.61 0.72
N PRO A 207 -5.61 8.44 1.66
CA PRO A 207 -4.30 8.27 2.30
C PRO A 207 -4.14 6.91 3.00
N LEU A 208 -5.23 6.40 3.60
CA LEU A 208 -5.21 5.11 4.28
C LEU A 208 -5.01 3.96 3.29
N VAL A 209 -5.65 4.02 2.12
CA VAL A 209 -5.44 3.03 1.05
C VAL A 209 -4.01 3.12 0.52
N GLU A 210 -3.49 4.32 0.28
CA GLU A 210 -2.14 4.53 -0.22
C GLU A 210 -1.06 3.97 0.73
N LEU A 211 -1.19 4.23 2.03
CA LEU A 211 -0.26 3.71 3.05
C LEU A 211 -0.34 2.19 3.17
N LEU A 212 -1.54 1.65 3.34
CA LEU A 212 -1.72 0.21 3.52
C LEU A 212 -1.35 -0.54 2.24
N ALA A 213 -1.66 -0.02 1.06
CA ALA A 213 -1.21 -0.62 -0.20
C ALA A 213 0.32 -0.69 -0.27
N ALA A 214 1.02 0.37 0.15
CA ALA A 214 2.47 0.36 0.19
C ALA A 214 3.02 -0.67 1.20
N ILE A 215 2.41 -0.79 2.38
CA ILE A 215 2.73 -1.84 3.37
C ILE A 215 2.51 -3.23 2.76
N GLY A 216 1.34 -3.49 2.16
CA GLY A 216 1.02 -4.78 1.55
C GLY A 216 1.98 -5.13 0.41
N LEU A 217 2.35 -4.13 -0.39
CA LEU A 217 3.32 -4.29 -1.45
C LEU A 217 4.71 -4.67 -0.94
N THR A 218 5.10 -4.43 0.32
CA THR A 218 6.39 -4.89 0.89
C THR A 218 6.52 -6.41 0.84
N HIS A 219 5.43 -7.13 1.12
CA HIS A 219 5.44 -8.58 1.28
C HIS A 219 4.83 -9.33 0.09
N ALA A 220 3.93 -8.70 -0.66
CA ALA A 220 3.24 -9.31 -1.80
C ALA A 220 3.43 -8.45 -3.06
N ARG A 221 3.72 -9.07 -4.21
CA ARG A 221 3.79 -8.35 -5.49
C ARG A 221 2.78 -8.93 -6.47
N PRO A 222 2.06 -8.09 -7.25
CA PRO A 222 1.40 -8.58 -8.45
C PRO A 222 2.44 -9.18 -9.42
N GLN A 223 2.01 -10.15 -10.22
CA GLN A 223 2.83 -10.73 -11.27
C GLN A 223 3.07 -9.70 -12.38
N ARG A 224 4.34 -9.40 -12.67
CA ARG A 224 4.68 -8.58 -13.83
C ARG A 224 4.46 -9.37 -15.13
N ILE A 225 3.69 -8.80 -16.05
CA ILE A 225 3.51 -9.34 -17.41
C ILE A 225 4.47 -8.62 -18.37
N ASP A 226 4.50 -7.29 -18.32
CA ASP A 226 5.44 -6.47 -19.09
C ASP A 226 5.82 -5.19 -18.31
N LYS A 227 6.33 -4.15 -18.97
CA LYS A 227 6.75 -2.89 -18.32
C LYS A 227 5.62 -2.14 -17.63
N LEU A 228 4.42 -2.17 -18.18
CA LEU A 228 3.25 -1.41 -17.73
C LEU A 228 2.05 -2.29 -17.42
N THR A 229 2.15 -3.60 -17.62
CA THR A 229 1.07 -4.55 -17.36
C THR A 229 1.45 -5.50 -16.23
N TYR A 230 0.57 -5.59 -15.25
CA TYR A 230 0.66 -6.49 -14.11
C TYR A 230 -0.61 -7.31 -14.00
N ARG A 231 -0.50 -8.50 -13.43
CA ARG A 231 -1.62 -9.34 -13.04
C ARG A 231 -1.65 -9.48 -11.53
N TYR A 232 -2.81 -9.33 -10.91
CA TYR A 232 -2.99 -9.70 -9.51
C TYR A 232 -4.14 -10.69 -9.38
N GLY A 233 -4.00 -11.59 -8.41
CA GLY A 233 -5.04 -12.53 -8.05
C GLY A 233 -5.61 -12.22 -6.67
N VAL A 234 -6.86 -12.57 -6.47
CA VAL A 234 -7.46 -12.73 -5.15
C VAL A 234 -8.02 -14.14 -5.07
N MET A 235 -7.98 -14.74 -3.89
CA MET A 235 -8.62 -16.03 -3.64
C MET A 235 -9.63 -15.92 -2.52
N THR A 236 -10.62 -16.81 -2.57
CA THR A 236 -11.60 -16.99 -1.51
C THR A 236 -11.66 -18.45 -1.11
N LEU A 237 -11.87 -18.64 0.19
CA LEU A 237 -12.29 -19.88 0.80
C LEU A 237 -13.74 -19.70 1.23
N ASP A 238 -14.64 -19.68 0.25
CA ASP A 238 -16.08 -19.62 0.53
C ASP A 238 -16.53 -21.01 1.01
N ASP A 239 -17.35 -21.03 2.07
CA ASP A 239 -18.11 -22.17 2.61
C ASP A 239 -17.39 -23.13 3.59
N PRO A 240 -17.33 -22.76 4.91
CA PRO A 240 -17.61 -21.43 5.46
C PRO A 240 -16.51 -20.42 5.10
N PRO A 241 -16.74 -19.10 5.20
CA PRO A 241 -15.70 -18.09 5.01
C PRO A 241 -14.50 -18.33 5.93
N HIS A 242 -13.36 -18.67 5.35
CA HIS A 242 -12.12 -18.86 6.10
C HIS A 242 -11.18 -17.67 5.96
N ARG A 243 -10.49 -17.40 7.05
CA ARG A 243 -9.28 -16.59 7.06
C ARG A 243 -8.08 -17.52 6.97
N VAL A 244 -7.02 -17.02 6.36
CA VAL A 244 -5.76 -17.74 6.17
C VAL A 244 -4.59 -16.86 6.56
N ASP A 245 -3.46 -17.51 6.81
CA ASP A 245 -2.17 -16.86 6.98
C ASP A 245 -1.80 -15.99 5.75
N ALA A 246 -1.03 -14.93 6.01
CA ALA A 246 -0.55 -13.99 5.01
C ALA A 246 0.14 -14.67 3.83
N MET A 247 0.90 -15.75 4.03
CA MET A 247 1.61 -16.47 2.96
C MET A 247 0.69 -16.90 1.82
N LEU A 248 -0.49 -17.38 2.16
CA LEU A 248 -1.46 -17.87 1.19
C LEU A 248 -2.04 -16.71 0.36
N LEU A 249 -2.38 -15.58 1.00
CA LEU A 249 -2.89 -14.40 0.28
C LEU A 249 -1.80 -13.69 -0.54
N ARG A 250 -0.55 -13.67 -0.07
CA ARG A 250 0.61 -13.19 -0.84
C ARG A 250 0.78 -14.00 -2.13
N ALA A 251 0.69 -15.33 -2.04
CA ALA A 251 0.79 -16.22 -3.20
C ALA A 251 -0.35 -15.99 -4.19
N ALA A 252 -1.58 -15.84 -3.70
CA ALA A 252 -2.74 -15.51 -4.54
C ALA A 252 -2.54 -14.18 -5.27
N LEU A 253 -2.06 -13.13 -4.58
CA LEU A 253 -1.76 -11.83 -5.20
C LEU A 253 -0.75 -11.97 -6.34
N GLY A 254 0.31 -12.76 -6.13
CA GLY A 254 1.34 -13.04 -7.12
C GLY A 254 0.90 -13.93 -8.28
N GLY A 255 -0.37 -14.34 -8.33
CA GLY A 255 -0.90 -15.17 -9.41
C GLY A 255 -0.50 -16.64 -9.33
N ALA A 256 -0.15 -17.14 -8.14
CA ALA A 256 0.11 -18.56 -7.95
C ALA A 256 -1.14 -19.39 -8.26
N GLU A 257 -0.93 -20.58 -8.85
CA GLU A 257 -1.99 -21.57 -9.04
C GLU A 257 -2.27 -22.25 -7.70
N LEU A 258 -3.39 -21.87 -7.09
CA LEU A 258 -3.85 -22.41 -5.82
C LEU A 258 -5.14 -23.21 -6.05
N PRO A 259 -5.42 -24.27 -5.26
CA PRO A 259 -6.60 -25.12 -5.41
C PRO A 259 -7.87 -24.45 -4.84
N PHE A 260 -7.95 -23.13 -4.91
CA PHE A 260 -9.01 -22.32 -4.33
C PHE A 260 -9.70 -21.49 -5.41
N ARG A 261 -10.94 -21.08 -5.13
CA ARG A 261 -11.65 -20.18 -6.03
C ARG A 261 -10.90 -18.85 -6.08
N ARG A 262 -10.58 -18.40 -7.29
CA ARG A 262 -9.81 -17.17 -7.51
C ARG A 262 -10.55 -16.17 -8.39
N ARG A 263 -10.10 -14.92 -8.40
CA ARG A 263 -10.38 -13.96 -9.47
C ARG A 263 -9.04 -13.36 -9.85
N SER A 264 -8.82 -13.15 -11.14
CA SER A 264 -7.56 -12.63 -11.66
C SER A 264 -7.85 -11.36 -12.43
N PHE A 265 -7.00 -10.36 -12.25
CA PHE A 265 -7.19 -9.04 -12.82
C PHE A 265 -5.93 -8.60 -13.53
N LEU A 266 -6.10 -7.98 -14.69
CA LEU A 266 -5.04 -7.30 -15.41
C LEU A 266 -5.06 -5.82 -15.05
N MET A 267 -3.98 -5.35 -14.43
CA MET A 267 -3.73 -3.96 -14.07
C MET A 267 -2.78 -3.34 -15.10
N ARG A 268 -3.25 -2.34 -15.84
CA ARG A 268 -2.45 -1.54 -16.77
C ARG A 268 -2.05 -0.23 -16.13
N LEU A 269 -0.80 0.12 -16.34
CA LEU A 269 -0.16 1.32 -15.85
C LEU A 269 0.14 2.28 -17.01
N GLY A 270 0.33 3.55 -16.67
CA GLY A 270 0.70 4.59 -17.61
C GLY A 270 1.56 5.65 -16.95
N TRP A 271 2.07 6.55 -17.77
CA TRP A 271 2.95 7.63 -17.32
C TRP A 271 2.09 8.89 -17.11
N PRO A 272 1.88 9.34 -15.87
CA PRO A 272 1.12 10.57 -15.61
C PRO A 272 1.91 11.84 -16.00
N GLY A 273 3.17 11.68 -16.41
CA GLY A 273 4.08 12.73 -16.84
C GLY A 273 5.09 12.14 -17.83
N GLN A 274 6.38 12.35 -17.59
CA GLN A 274 7.41 11.82 -18.48
C GLN A 274 7.55 10.29 -18.37
N GLU A 275 7.85 9.65 -19.50
CA GLU A 275 8.15 8.23 -19.54
C GLU A 275 9.30 7.89 -18.58
N ASN A 276 9.19 6.75 -17.90
CA ASN A 276 10.18 6.22 -16.94
C ASN A 276 10.33 6.98 -15.63
N GLN A 277 9.56 8.05 -15.40
CA GLN A 277 9.61 8.76 -14.11
C GLN A 277 8.72 8.12 -13.06
N ALA A 278 7.46 7.87 -13.42
CA ALA A 278 6.49 7.32 -12.49
C ALA A 278 5.33 6.64 -13.19
N ARG A 279 4.63 5.78 -12.46
CA ARG A 279 3.48 5.04 -12.97
C ARG A 279 2.24 5.37 -12.15
N CYS A 280 1.11 5.32 -12.83
CA CYS A 280 -0.24 5.41 -12.26
C CYS A 280 -1.10 4.31 -12.88
N ILE A 281 -2.20 3.96 -12.23
CA ILE A 281 -3.10 2.92 -12.73
C ILE A 281 -4.08 3.54 -13.73
N THR A 282 -4.28 2.88 -14.87
CA THR A 282 -5.02 3.44 -16.01
C THR A 282 -6.17 2.56 -16.48
N HIS A 283 -5.98 1.24 -16.39
CA HIS A 283 -6.99 0.25 -16.73
C HIS A 283 -6.93 -0.96 -15.80
N VAL A 284 -8.07 -1.43 -15.31
CA VAL A 284 -8.17 -2.71 -14.59
C VAL A 284 -9.33 -3.49 -15.20
N GLU A 285 -9.06 -4.71 -15.62
CA GLU A 285 -10.07 -5.64 -16.14
C GLU A 285 -9.92 -7.00 -15.46
N GLU A 286 -11.04 -7.69 -15.25
CA GLU A 286 -11.01 -9.08 -14.79
C GLU A 286 -10.71 -10.00 -15.98
N THR A 287 -9.75 -10.89 -15.81
CA THR A 287 -9.41 -11.90 -16.80
C THR A 287 -10.21 -13.17 -16.55
N PRO A 288 -10.81 -13.80 -17.58
CA PRO A 288 -11.43 -15.11 -17.45
C PRO A 288 -10.44 -16.14 -16.86
N GLN A 289 -10.95 -17.05 -16.04
CA GLN A 289 -10.17 -18.19 -15.55
C GLN A 289 -9.96 -19.25 -16.62
#